data_AF-A0A8C6DBW6-F1
#
_entry.id   AF-A0A8C6DBW6-F1
#
_cell.length_a   1.000
_cell.length_b   1.000
_cell.length_c   1.000
_cell.angle_alpha   90.00
_cell.angle_beta   90.00
_cell.angle_gamma   90.00
#
_symmetry.space_group_name_H-M   'P 1'
#
loop_
_entity.id
_entity.type
_entity.pdbx_description
1 polymer ?
#
loop_
_entity_poly.entity_id
_entity_poly.type
_entity_poly.pdbx_seq_one_letter_code
_entity_poly.pdbx_strand_id
1 'polypeptide(L)'
;MRPSRQLPLMGLLFFSLIPSQLCQICEVNETNFSRLEPLINTMLKANYTKGIQGANVLLTLRLVGIKSRNLEQQLSQQIKDDINSRETELTSGQLALGILALGACENQDKEFIRGAHLVSKLGARFQAEIQNMEAHDGSPLTNYYQLSVALLALCLFNGSYSITNVTYYFTPENKNFYFEDQFSVDTGAMAALALTCVRRNTQKRVEAITEDKIANYTASLVKKIQAEGKRGLFGNIFSTGEAMQALFISSDYYKNEANCRETLHTVFYNISQTAFNLPIATAQILPALMGKTYLDVTNPFCSHNPVRFNVSTEKPDTVTPAAAPLDILVKYSVRVNDTSHTEVTVRAGSVFLDVMKAAQKKNETLFRFTVEETSWGPYVTSVQGIRASSNDRTYWKLLSNGQPLSQGAASHVVQNGDNLEVRWSKY
;
A
#
# COMPACT_ATOMS: atom_id res chain seq x y z
N MET A 1 -73.95 11.17 -12.75
CA MET A 1 -73.05 10.63 -13.79
C MET A 1 -71.94 11.65 -14.03
N ARG A 2 -70.70 11.33 -13.63
CA ARG A 2 -69.54 12.22 -13.79
C ARG A 2 -69.03 12.16 -15.24
N PRO A 3 -68.62 13.28 -15.87
CA PRO A 3 -67.96 13.22 -17.17
C PRO A 3 -66.50 12.81 -16.99
N SER A 4 -66.12 11.79 -17.75
CA SER A 4 -64.75 11.30 -17.93
C SER A 4 -63.94 12.38 -18.67
N ARG A 5 -62.88 12.90 -18.05
CA ARG A 5 -61.83 13.66 -18.75
C ARG A 5 -60.67 12.71 -19.02
N GLN A 6 -60.57 12.27 -20.27
CA GLN A 6 -59.34 11.71 -20.83
C GLN A 6 -58.29 12.81 -20.91
N LEU A 7 -57.12 12.57 -20.30
CA LEU A 7 -55.90 13.34 -20.54
C LEU A 7 -55.08 12.64 -21.63
N PRO A 8 -54.47 13.39 -22.57
CA PRO A 8 -53.66 12.80 -23.62
C PRO A 8 -52.33 12.32 -23.04
N LEU A 9 -51.99 11.04 -23.26
CA LEU A 9 -50.63 10.53 -23.16
C LEU A 9 -49.79 11.19 -24.25
N MET A 10 -49.10 12.29 -23.95
CA MET A 10 -47.94 12.72 -24.71
C MET A 10 -47.04 13.57 -23.82
N GLY A 11 -45.79 13.13 -23.69
CA GLY A 11 -44.71 13.91 -23.11
C GLY A 11 -44.35 13.54 -21.69
N LEU A 12 -43.48 12.54 -21.53
CA LEU A 12 -42.38 12.51 -20.56
C LEU A 12 -41.51 11.25 -20.80
N LEU A 13 -40.90 11.18 -21.98
CA LEU A 13 -39.63 10.48 -22.19
C LEU A 13 -38.53 11.55 -22.28
N PHE A 14 -38.31 12.28 -21.19
CA PHE A 14 -37.01 12.90 -21.00
C PHE A 14 -36.08 11.82 -20.48
N PHE A 15 -35.49 11.11 -21.44
CA PHE A 15 -34.19 10.49 -21.27
C PHE A 15 -33.28 11.52 -20.59
N SER A 16 -33.03 11.34 -19.29
CA SER A 16 -31.84 11.91 -18.67
C SER A 16 -30.63 11.11 -19.18
N LEU A 17 -30.30 11.31 -20.46
CA LEU A 17 -28.96 11.12 -20.97
C LEU A 17 -28.13 12.26 -20.39
N ILE A 18 -27.88 12.19 -19.09
CA ILE A 18 -26.60 12.70 -18.61
C ILE A 18 -25.60 11.76 -19.30
N PRO A 19 -24.65 12.26 -20.11
CA PRO A 19 -23.53 11.44 -20.47
C PRO A 19 -22.83 11.14 -19.15
N SER A 20 -23.10 9.97 -18.57
CA SER A 20 -22.12 9.32 -17.73
C SER A 20 -20.90 9.25 -18.61
N GLN A 21 -19.95 10.16 -18.40
CA GLN A 21 -18.57 9.89 -18.77
C GLN A 21 -18.22 8.68 -17.90
N LEU A 22 -18.58 7.48 -18.39
CA LEU A 22 -18.14 6.21 -17.85
C LEU A 22 -16.63 6.32 -17.88
N CYS A 23 -16.07 6.59 -16.71
CA CYS A 23 -14.64 6.65 -16.51
C CYS A 23 -14.15 5.26 -16.88
N GLN A 24 -13.43 5.13 -17.99
CA GLN A 24 -12.88 3.85 -18.38
C GLN A 24 -11.81 3.50 -17.35
N ILE A 25 -12.17 2.63 -16.41
CA ILE A 25 -11.27 2.13 -15.38
C ILE A 25 -10.30 1.17 -16.07
N CYS A 26 -9.02 1.30 -15.75
CA CYS A 26 -8.00 0.41 -16.32
C CYS A 26 -7.97 -0.91 -15.55
N GLU A 27 -8.84 -1.83 -15.94
CA GLU A 27 -8.97 -3.15 -15.32
C GLU A 27 -8.62 -4.29 -16.29
N VAL A 28 -8.33 -5.46 -15.72
CA VAL A 28 -8.08 -6.68 -16.47
C VAL A 28 -9.42 -7.22 -17.00
N ASN A 29 -9.48 -7.51 -18.30
CA ASN A 29 -10.61 -8.20 -18.89
C ASN A 29 -10.74 -9.63 -18.31
N GLU A 30 -11.97 -10.09 -18.07
CA GLU A 30 -12.28 -11.43 -17.55
C GLU A 30 -11.52 -12.56 -18.27
N THR A 31 -11.33 -12.45 -19.59
CA THR A 31 -10.59 -13.45 -20.38
C THR A 31 -9.12 -13.60 -19.98
N ASN A 32 -8.56 -12.65 -19.23
CA ASN A 32 -7.17 -12.62 -18.77
C ASN A 32 -7.02 -12.83 -17.25
N PHE A 33 -8.09 -13.17 -16.52
CA PHE A 33 -8.01 -13.38 -15.07
C PHE A 33 -7.05 -14.50 -14.64
N SER A 34 -6.81 -15.50 -15.48
CA SER A 34 -5.80 -16.53 -15.22
C SER A 34 -4.39 -15.95 -15.04
N ARG A 35 -4.09 -14.79 -15.64
CA ARG A 35 -2.81 -14.09 -15.45
C ARG A 35 -2.63 -13.52 -14.04
N LEU A 36 -3.71 -13.43 -13.26
CA LEU A 36 -3.70 -12.97 -11.86
C LEU A 36 -3.59 -14.12 -10.86
N GLU A 37 -3.67 -15.38 -11.29
CA GLU A 37 -3.54 -16.54 -10.40
C GLU A 37 -2.23 -16.58 -9.61
N PRO A 38 -1.05 -16.20 -10.17
CA PRO A 38 0.20 -16.17 -9.40
C PRO A 38 0.10 -15.24 -8.19
N LEU A 39 -0.56 -14.09 -8.33
CA LEU A 39 -0.77 -13.14 -7.26
C LEU A 39 -1.58 -13.76 -6.11
N ILE A 40 -2.69 -14.40 -6.46
CA ILE A 40 -3.60 -14.98 -5.47
C ILE A 40 -2.94 -16.17 -4.77
N ASN A 41 -2.21 -16.99 -5.52
CA ASN A 41 -1.44 -18.09 -4.97
C ASN A 41 -0.36 -17.58 -3.99
N THR A 42 0.36 -16.49 -4.30
CA THR A 42 1.31 -15.87 -3.37
C THR A 42 0.63 -15.48 -2.06
N MET A 43 -0.55 -14.85 -2.11
CA MET A 43 -1.28 -14.43 -0.91
C MET A 43 -1.84 -15.61 -0.09
N LEU A 44 -2.38 -16.63 -0.75
CA LEU A 44 -3.00 -17.79 -0.09
C LEU A 44 -1.98 -18.78 0.49
N LYS A 45 -0.79 -18.90 -0.12
CA LYS A 45 0.28 -19.81 0.33
C LYS A 45 1.19 -19.20 1.40
N ALA A 46 1.10 -17.88 1.61
CA ALA A 46 1.94 -17.19 2.57
C ALA A 46 1.67 -17.63 4.02
N ASN A 47 2.75 -17.71 4.79
CA ASN A 47 2.67 -17.94 6.23
C ASN A 47 2.77 -16.62 6.99
N TYR A 48 1.69 -16.24 7.66
CA TYR A 48 1.63 -14.99 8.43
C TYR A 48 1.93 -15.28 9.90
N THR A 49 3.04 -14.72 10.40
CA THR A 49 3.46 -14.93 11.79
C THR A 49 2.71 -14.05 12.77
N LYS A 50 2.19 -12.91 12.29
CA LYS A 50 1.31 -12.00 13.03
C LYS A 50 0.10 -11.67 12.16
N GLY A 51 -1.10 -11.63 12.76
CA GLY A 51 -2.34 -11.30 12.05
C GLY A 51 -2.29 -10.00 11.25
N ILE A 52 -1.60 -8.97 11.77
CA ILE A 52 -1.42 -7.68 11.11
C ILE A 52 -0.60 -7.77 9.83
N GLN A 53 0.30 -8.76 9.69
CA GLN A 53 1.02 -9.01 8.44
C GLN A 53 0.06 -9.44 7.32
N GLY A 54 -1.05 -10.08 7.69
CA GLY A 54 -2.09 -10.51 6.76
C GLY A 54 -3.21 -9.49 6.53
N ALA A 55 -3.20 -8.31 7.16
CA ALA A 55 -4.31 -7.36 7.08
C ALA A 55 -4.58 -6.86 5.64
N ASN A 56 -3.53 -6.42 4.93
CA ASN A 56 -3.64 -6.00 3.52
C ASN A 56 -4.15 -7.14 2.63
N VAL A 57 -3.65 -8.35 2.89
CA VAL A 57 -4.07 -9.54 2.15
C VAL A 57 -5.53 -9.82 2.40
N LEU A 58 -6.00 -9.82 3.65
CA LEU A 58 -7.40 -10.03 3.96
C LEU A 58 -8.32 -8.97 3.33
N LEU A 59 -7.92 -7.69 3.42
CA LEU A 59 -8.62 -6.59 2.76
C LEU A 59 -8.78 -6.85 1.26
N THR A 60 -7.68 -7.18 0.59
CA THR A 60 -7.67 -7.45 -0.85
C THR A 60 -8.48 -8.68 -1.21
N LEU A 61 -8.32 -9.79 -0.49
CA LEU A 61 -9.12 -11.01 -0.70
C LEU A 61 -10.61 -10.70 -0.62
N ARG A 62 -11.05 -9.91 0.35
CA ARG A 62 -12.46 -9.51 0.48
C ARG A 62 -12.95 -8.64 -0.67
N LEU A 63 -12.17 -7.64 -1.07
CA LEU A 63 -12.48 -6.77 -2.22
C LEU A 63 -12.63 -7.55 -3.53
N VAL A 64 -11.98 -8.72 -3.66
CA VAL A 64 -12.07 -9.60 -4.83
C VAL A 64 -12.98 -10.82 -4.61
N GLY A 65 -13.69 -10.88 -3.48
CA GLY A 65 -14.68 -11.92 -3.19
C GLY A 65 -14.14 -13.26 -2.69
N ILE A 66 -12.89 -13.32 -2.21
CA ILE A 66 -12.26 -14.49 -1.61
C ILE A 66 -12.32 -14.39 -0.07
N LYS A 67 -12.79 -15.45 0.59
CA LYS A 67 -12.87 -15.52 2.05
C LYS A 67 -11.64 -16.18 2.65
N SER A 68 -11.14 -15.69 3.78
CA SER A 68 -10.01 -16.31 4.51
C SER A 68 -10.25 -16.27 6.02
N ARG A 69 -10.91 -17.31 6.55
CA ARG A 69 -11.27 -17.38 7.98
C ARG A 69 -10.04 -17.38 8.91
N ASN A 70 -8.93 -17.97 8.48
CA ASN A 70 -7.71 -18.00 9.28
C ASN A 70 -7.15 -16.58 9.48
N LEU A 71 -7.04 -15.80 8.39
CA LEU A 71 -6.59 -14.42 8.47
C LEU A 71 -7.54 -13.55 9.29
N GLU A 72 -8.84 -13.74 9.15
CA GLU A 72 -9.88 -13.03 9.93
C GLU A 72 -9.69 -13.26 11.44
N GLN A 73 -9.52 -14.52 11.84
CA GLN A 73 -9.33 -14.90 13.25
C GLN A 73 -7.99 -14.39 13.79
N GLN A 74 -6.88 -14.58 13.07
CA GLN A 74 -5.57 -14.11 13.49
C GLN A 74 -5.53 -12.59 13.65
N LEU A 75 -6.10 -11.84 12.69
CA LEU A 75 -6.15 -10.39 12.73
C LEU A 75 -7.02 -9.89 13.88
N SER A 76 -8.23 -10.45 14.04
CA SER A 76 -9.15 -10.05 15.12
C SER A 76 -8.55 -10.34 16.49
N GLN A 77 -7.87 -11.48 16.65
CA GLN A 77 -7.20 -11.85 17.89
C GLN A 77 -6.05 -10.89 18.20
N GLN A 78 -5.17 -10.58 17.24
CA GLN A 78 -4.07 -9.64 17.46
C GLN A 78 -4.57 -8.23 17.80
N ILE A 79 -5.60 -7.74 17.12
CA ILE A 79 -6.22 -6.45 17.45
C ILE A 79 -6.80 -6.49 18.87
N LYS A 80 -7.48 -7.58 19.23
CA LYS A 80 -8.01 -7.77 20.58
C LYS A 80 -6.91 -7.75 21.65
N ASP A 81 -5.76 -8.35 21.38
CA ASP A 81 -4.62 -8.35 22.30
C ASP A 81 -4.02 -6.94 22.42
N ASP A 82 -3.81 -6.23 21.31
CA ASP A 82 -3.30 -4.84 21.28
C ASP A 82 -4.21 -3.82 21.98
N ILE A 83 -5.54 -3.97 21.90
CA ILE A 83 -6.45 -3.03 22.56
C ILE A 83 -6.61 -3.29 24.06
N ASN A 84 -6.23 -4.48 24.53
CA ASN A 84 -6.29 -4.91 25.92
C ASN A 84 -4.91 -4.83 26.61
N SER A 85 -3.83 -4.65 25.86
CA SER A 85 -2.50 -4.43 26.39
C SER A 85 -2.39 -3.04 27.03
N ARG A 86 -1.45 -2.92 27.98
CA ARG A 86 -1.12 -1.62 28.61
C ARG A 86 -0.35 -0.70 27.67
N GLU A 87 0.45 -1.30 26.79
CA GLU A 87 1.23 -0.61 25.78
C GLU A 87 0.67 -0.97 24.40
N THR A 88 0.27 0.03 23.63
CA THR A 88 -0.24 -0.16 22.28
C THR A 88 0.90 -0.53 21.34
N GLU A 89 0.86 -1.71 20.76
CA GLU A 89 1.86 -2.22 19.84
C GLU A 89 1.56 -1.83 18.38
N LEU A 90 0.27 -1.76 18.01
CA LEU A 90 -0.13 -1.44 16.65
C LEU A 90 -0.11 0.07 16.39
N THR A 91 0.48 0.46 15.27
CA THR A 91 0.48 1.87 14.82
C THR A 91 -0.92 2.34 14.39
N SER A 92 -1.06 3.65 14.12
CA SER A 92 -2.27 4.23 13.54
C SER A 92 -2.65 3.57 12.20
N GLY A 93 -1.67 3.41 11.30
CA GLY A 93 -1.85 2.78 10.00
C GLY A 93 -2.17 1.29 10.10
N GLN A 94 -1.53 0.57 11.02
CA GLN A 94 -1.83 -0.86 11.24
C GLN A 94 -3.25 -1.07 11.76
N LEU A 95 -3.69 -0.32 12.78
CA LEU A 95 -5.07 -0.41 13.25
C LEU A 95 -6.07 -0.03 12.15
N ALA A 96 -5.75 1.00 11.35
CA ALA A 96 -6.59 1.41 10.22
C ALA A 96 -6.72 0.31 9.16
N LEU A 97 -5.61 -0.34 8.77
CA LEU A 97 -5.64 -1.49 7.87
C LEU A 97 -6.45 -2.65 8.45
N GLY A 98 -6.33 -2.90 9.75
CA GLY A 98 -7.14 -3.89 10.46
C GLY A 98 -8.65 -3.61 10.35
N ILE A 99 -9.05 -2.35 10.56
CA ILE A 99 -10.44 -1.91 10.43
C ILE A 99 -10.92 -2.01 8.99
N LEU A 100 -10.12 -1.59 8.00
CA LEU A 100 -10.45 -1.72 6.59
C LEU A 100 -10.65 -3.19 6.20
N ALA A 101 -9.75 -4.08 6.60
CA ALA A 101 -9.82 -5.50 6.30
C ALA A 101 -11.06 -6.17 6.92
N LEU A 102 -11.28 -5.96 8.23
CA LEU A 102 -12.42 -6.54 8.94
C LEU A 102 -13.75 -5.90 8.53
N GLY A 103 -13.73 -4.64 8.11
CA GLY A 103 -14.93 -3.90 7.72
C GLY A 103 -15.28 -3.96 6.23
N ALA A 104 -14.44 -4.60 5.41
CA ALA A 104 -14.63 -4.70 3.96
C ALA A 104 -15.83 -5.57 3.58
N CYS A 105 -16.68 -5.03 2.69
CA CYS A 105 -17.90 -5.64 2.18
C CYS A 105 -18.89 -5.99 3.30
N GLU A 106 -20.02 -6.62 2.97
CA GLU A 106 -20.97 -7.07 3.98
C GLU A 106 -20.47 -8.35 4.67
N ASN A 107 -20.23 -8.27 5.99
CA ASN A 107 -19.69 -9.37 6.79
C ASN A 107 -20.05 -9.22 8.28
N GLN A 108 -19.82 -10.28 9.06
CA GLN A 108 -20.16 -10.35 10.49
C GLN A 108 -19.15 -9.65 11.43
N ASP A 109 -17.92 -9.37 10.97
CA ASP A 109 -16.87 -8.74 11.77
C ASP A 109 -17.11 -7.25 12.03
N LYS A 110 -18.07 -6.64 11.33
CA LYS A 110 -18.55 -5.28 11.63
C LYS A 110 -19.01 -5.15 13.10
N GLU A 111 -19.55 -6.22 13.68
CA GLU A 111 -19.92 -6.25 15.10
C GLU A 111 -18.71 -6.23 16.02
N PHE A 112 -17.60 -6.89 15.66
CA PHE A 112 -16.35 -6.79 16.40
C PHE A 112 -15.79 -5.36 16.36
N ILE A 113 -15.80 -4.70 15.19
CA ILE A 113 -15.35 -3.31 15.05
C ILE A 113 -16.14 -2.37 15.98
N ARG A 114 -17.46 -2.54 16.02
CA ARG A 114 -18.38 -1.77 16.87
C ARG A 114 -18.16 -2.07 18.36
N GLY A 115 -18.20 -3.35 18.73
CA GLY A 115 -18.11 -3.80 20.13
C GLY A 115 -16.75 -3.51 20.77
N ALA A 116 -15.67 -3.55 20.00
CA ALA A 116 -14.32 -3.20 20.48
C ALA A 116 -13.99 -1.70 20.36
N HIS A 117 -14.94 -0.88 19.88
CA HIS A 117 -14.78 0.58 19.67
C HIS A 117 -13.54 0.95 18.84
N LEU A 118 -13.20 0.14 17.82
CA LEU A 118 -11.93 0.28 17.10
C LEU A 118 -11.81 1.63 16.37
N VAL A 119 -12.91 2.14 15.81
CA VAL A 119 -12.93 3.44 15.11
C VAL A 119 -12.59 4.60 16.05
N SER A 120 -13.08 4.55 17.30
CA SER A 120 -12.75 5.56 18.32
C SER A 120 -11.28 5.48 18.73
N LYS A 121 -10.76 4.26 18.95
CA LYS A 121 -9.34 4.02 19.25
C LYS A 121 -8.44 4.48 18.10
N LEU A 122 -8.85 4.28 16.85
CA LEU A 122 -8.15 4.81 15.69
C LEU A 122 -8.15 6.34 15.68
N GLY A 123 -9.27 6.99 16.04
CA GLY A 123 -9.35 8.44 16.17
C GLY A 123 -8.35 9.00 17.18
N ALA A 124 -8.19 8.32 18.32
CA ALA A 124 -7.17 8.68 19.31
C ALA A 124 -5.74 8.52 18.77
N ARG A 125 -5.44 7.42 18.05
CA ARG A 125 -4.12 7.21 17.43
C ARG A 125 -3.83 8.22 16.32
N PHE A 126 -4.83 8.57 15.50
CA PHE A 126 -4.70 9.62 14.50
C PHE A 126 -4.40 10.97 15.16
N GLN A 127 -5.06 11.29 16.28
CA GLN A 127 -4.77 12.53 17.02
C GLN A 127 -3.35 12.52 17.62
N ALA A 128 -2.83 11.38 18.05
CA ALA A 128 -1.45 11.25 18.52
C ALA A 128 -0.42 11.50 17.39
N GLU A 129 -0.71 11.09 16.16
CA GLU A 129 0.11 11.45 14.99
C GLU A 129 0.18 12.97 14.82
N ILE A 130 -0.97 13.65 14.88
CA ILE A 130 -1.05 15.11 14.76
C ILE A 130 -0.26 15.80 15.89
N GLN A 131 -0.41 15.35 17.13
CA GLN A 131 0.33 15.90 18.28
C GLN A 131 1.84 15.72 18.12
N ASN A 132 2.29 14.59 17.57
CA ASN A 132 3.71 14.40 17.30
C ASN A 132 4.23 15.36 16.23
N MET A 133 3.43 15.62 15.19
CA MET A 133 3.76 16.61 14.17
C MET A 133 3.85 18.03 14.73
N GLU A 134 2.97 18.39 15.66
CA GLU A 134 3.04 19.69 16.35
C GLU A 134 4.32 19.81 17.20
N ALA A 135 4.75 18.70 17.82
CA ALA A 135 5.93 18.67 18.69
C ALA A 135 7.27 18.48 17.96
N HIS A 136 7.28 17.86 16.77
CA HIS A 136 8.50 17.43 16.07
C HIS A 136 8.55 17.93 14.62
N ASP A 137 8.38 19.25 14.43
CA ASP A 137 8.56 19.92 13.12
C ASP A 137 7.78 19.24 11.98
N GLY A 138 6.52 18.89 12.22
CA GLY A 138 5.66 18.27 11.22
C GLY A 138 5.95 16.79 10.95
N SER A 139 6.81 16.11 11.71
CA SER A 139 7.05 14.67 11.58
C SER A 139 5.98 13.85 12.35
N PRO A 140 5.21 12.97 11.70
CA PRO A 140 4.29 12.06 12.39
C PRO A 140 5.05 10.99 13.20
N LEU A 141 4.36 10.27 14.08
CA LEU A 141 4.92 9.08 14.77
C LEU A 141 5.29 8.01 13.74
N THR A 142 4.53 7.93 12.65
CA THR A 142 4.74 7.01 11.55
C THR A 142 5.19 7.72 10.27
N ASN A 143 4.30 7.88 9.29
CA ASN A 143 4.55 8.55 8.01
C ASN A 143 3.20 8.95 7.39
N TYR A 144 3.24 9.76 6.32
CA TYR A 144 2.01 10.23 5.66
C TYR A 144 1.22 9.13 4.98
N TYR A 145 1.85 8.02 4.60
CA TYR A 145 1.12 6.86 4.09
C TYR A 145 0.18 6.32 5.17
N GLN A 146 0.70 6.03 6.37
CA GLN A 146 -0.11 5.54 7.49
C GLN A 146 -1.12 6.58 7.98
N LEU A 147 -0.75 7.86 8.01
CA LEU A 147 -1.68 8.95 8.31
C LEU A 147 -2.85 8.98 7.31
N SER A 148 -2.56 8.75 6.03
CA SER A 148 -3.57 8.69 4.96
C SER A 148 -4.47 7.46 5.09
N VAL A 149 -3.91 6.27 5.36
CA VAL A 149 -4.71 5.06 5.61
C VAL A 149 -5.63 5.27 6.83
N ALA A 150 -5.11 5.88 7.91
CA ALA A 150 -5.90 6.19 9.10
C ALA A 150 -7.03 7.17 8.79
N LEU A 151 -6.77 8.24 8.05
CA LEU A 151 -7.81 9.18 7.61
C LEU A 151 -8.87 8.50 6.72
N LEU A 152 -8.44 7.65 5.78
CA LEU A 152 -9.34 6.89 4.91
C LEU A 152 -10.27 5.99 5.73
N ALA A 153 -9.72 5.19 6.65
CA ALA A 153 -10.51 4.33 7.52
C ALA A 153 -11.47 5.13 8.42
N LEU A 154 -10.99 6.22 9.04
CA LEU A 154 -11.86 7.09 9.83
C LEU A 154 -12.97 7.71 8.98
N CYS A 155 -12.69 8.10 7.74
CA CYS A 155 -13.72 8.63 6.85
C CYS A 155 -14.77 7.58 6.47
N LEU A 156 -14.35 6.38 6.06
CA LEU A 156 -15.24 5.31 5.61
C LEU A 156 -16.14 4.78 6.74
N PHE A 157 -15.60 4.70 7.96
CA PHE A 157 -16.32 4.16 9.13
C PHE A 157 -16.90 5.25 10.05
N ASN A 158 -17.06 6.49 9.55
CA ASN A 158 -17.65 7.63 10.26
C ASN A 158 -16.99 7.94 11.62
N GLY A 159 -15.67 7.82 11.67
CA GLY A 159 -14.84 8.20 12.81
C GLY A 159 -14.61 9.71 12.95
N SER A 160 -14.12 10.11 14.13
CA SER A 160 -13.79 11.50 14.42
C SER A 160 -12.42 11.89 13.85
N TYR A 161 -12.37 13.06 13.22
CA TYR A 161 -11.16 13.70 12.69
C TYR A 161 -11.48 15.17 12.39
N SER A 162 -10.48 16.05 12.52
CA SER A 162 -10.60 17.49 12.29
C SER A 162 -10.36 17.85 10.82
N ILE A 163 -11.34 18.50 10.18
CA ILE A 163 -11.20 19.01 8.80
C ILE A 163 -10.12 20.08 8.71
N THR A 164 -9.98 20.91 9.75
CA THR A 164 -8.89 21.91 9.84
C THR A 164 -7.52 21.22 9.78
N ASN A 165 -7.33 20.14 10.55
CA ASN A 165 -6.07 19.40 10.54
C ASN A 165 -5.82 18.76 9.17
N VAL A 166 -6.86 18.18 8.54
CA VAL A 166 -6.75 17.62 7.19
C VAL A 166 -6.28 18.70 6.19
N THR A 167 -6.93 19.85 6.15
CA THR A 167 -6.59 20.93 5.19
C THR A 167 -5.25 21.62 5.46
N TYR A 168 -4.73 21.51 6.69
CA TYR A 168 -3.41 22.02 7.05
C TYR A 168 -2.31 21.03 6.67
N TYR A 169 -2.41 19.78 7.15
CA TYR A 169 -1.34 18.80 7.03
C TYR A 169 -1.28 18.11 5.66
N PHE A 170 -2.39 17.89 4.97
CA PHE A 170 -2.43 17.19 3.67
C PHE A 170 -2.20 18.13 2.46
N THR A 171 -1.55 19.27 2.68
CA THR A 171 -1.16 20.16 1.57
C THR A 171 -0.18 19.43 0.64
N PRO A 172 -0.36 19.42 -0.70
CA PRO A 172 0.45 18.62 -1.63
C PRO A 172 1.95 18.93 -1.65
N GLU A 173 2.36 20.10 -1.15
CA GLU A 173 3.77 20.51 -1.03
C GLU A 173 4.37 20.16 0.34
N ASN A 174 3.64 19.44 1.19
CA ASN A 174 4.15 19.06 2.50
C ASN A 174 5.35 18.10 2.36
N LYS A 175 6.43 18.36 3.11
CA LYS A 175 7.67 17.57 3.08
C LYS A 175 7.48 16.07 3.34
N ASN A 176 6.39 15.67 3.99
CA ASN A 176 6.11 14.26 4.26
C ASN A 176 5.61 13.47 3.04
N PHE A 177 5.32 14.14 1.91
CA PHE A 177 5.09 13.49 0.63
C PHE A 177 6.38 13.12 -0.11
N TYR A 178 7.54 13.51 0.43
CA TYR A 178 8.83 13.40 -0.22
C TYR A 178 9.81 12.60 0.65
N PHE A 179 10.63 11.79 -0.02
CA PHE A 179 11.81 11.17 0.56
C PHE A 179 13.03 11.67 -0.23
N GLU A 180 13.82 12.51 0.42
CA GLU A 180 14.75 13.42 -0.23
C GLU A 180 13.97 14.32 -1.20
N ASP A 181 14.42 14.46 -2.44
CA ASP A 181 13.72 15.23 -3.46
C ASP A 181 12.68 14.39 -4.22
N GLN A 182 12.50 13.11 -3.87
CA GLN A 182 11.62 12.20 -4.61
C GLN A 182 10.21 12.16 -4.01
N PHE A 183 9.21 12.45 -4.83
CA PHE A 183 7.81 12.30 -4.46
C PHE A 183 7.45 10.82 -4.25
N SER A 184 6.85 10.49 -3.10
CA SER A 184 6.37 9.14 -2.81
C SER A 184 4.99 8.93 -3.44
N VAL A 185 4.98 8.17 -4.54
CA VAL A 185 3.76 7.81 -5.27
C VAL A 185 2.76 7.08 -4.37
N ASP A 186 3.21 6.12 -3.55
CA ASP A 186 2.36 5.38 -2.60
C ASP A 186 1.67 6.34 -1.61
N THR A 187 2.46 7.25 -1.02
CA THR A 187 1.94 8.23 -0.06
C THR A 187 0.93 9.17 -0.71
N GLY A 188 1.25 9.68 -1.90
CA GLY A 188 0.36 10.53 -2.67
C GLY A 188 -0.94 9.83 -3.07
N ALA A 189 -0.85 8.57 -3.49
CA ALA A 189 -1.99 7.76 -3.90
C ALA A 189 -2.95 7.51 -2.72
N MET A 190 -2.41 7.09 -1.59
CA MET A 190 -3.20 6.85 -0.39
C MET A 190 -3.85 8.14 0.14
N ALA A 191 -3.12 9.26 0.09
CA ALA A 191 -3.67 10.57 0.45
C ALA A 191 -4.80 11.00 -0.49
N ALA A 192 -4.65 10.80 -1.80
CA ALA A 192 -5.70 11.11 -2.79
C ALA A 192 -6.98 10.30 -2.55
N LEU A 193 -6.85 9.01 -2.20
CA LEU A 193 -7.98 8.17 -1.79
C LEU A 193 -8.64 8.70 -0.50
N ALA A 194 -7.85 8.99 0.53
CA ALA A 194 -8.35 9.50 1.81
C ALA A 194 -9.09 10.85 1.64
N LEU A 195 -8.48 11.81 0.94
CA LEU A 195 -9.08 13.12 0.66
C LEU A 195 -10.34 13.00 -0.19
N THR A 196 -10.37 12.06 -1.14
CA THR A 196 -11.58 11.76 -1.92
C THR A 196 -12.70 11.23 -1.05
N CYS A 197 -12.41 10.36 -0.08
CA CYS A 197 -13.40 9.94 0.90
C CYS A 197 -13.93 11.15 1.68
N VAL A 198 -13.04 11.98 2.25
CA VAL A 198 -13.44 13.14 3.06
C VAL A 198 -14.36 14.07 2.28
N ARG A 199 -14.02 14.36 1.02
CA ARG A 199 -14.84 15.17 0.12
C ARG A 199 -16.23 14.57 -0.14
N ARG A 200 -16.31 13.25 -0.31
CA ARG A 200 -17.57 12.54 -0.57
C ARG A 200 -18.40 12.26 0.69
N ASN A 201 -17.86 12.49 1.88
CA ASN A 201 -18.55 12.18 3.13
C ASN A 201 -19.67 13.18 3.41
N THR A 202 -20.90 12.77 3.14
CA THR A 202 -22.11 13.60 3.30
C THR A 202 -22.53 13.81 4.75
N GLN A 203 -22.00 13.03 5.70
CA GLN A 203 -22.36 13.14 7.13
C GLN A 203 -21.62 14.28 7.83
N LYS A 204 -20.41 14.60 7.38
CA LYS A 204 -19.67 15.78 7.84
C LYS A 204 -19.96 16.91 6.86
N ARG A 205 -20.81 17.86 7.24
CA ARG A 205 -21.04 19.08 6.43
C ARG A 205 -19.72 19.85 6.31
N VAL A 206 -19.05 19.71 5.18
CA VAL A 206 -17.87 20.49 4.82
C VAL A 206 -18.35 21.77 4.12
N GLU A 207 -17.81 22.92 4.49
CA GLU A 207 -18.09 24.17 3.80
C GLU A 207 -17.57 24.10 2.35
N ALA A 208 -18.29 24.68 1.39
CA ALA A 208 -17.94 24.61 -0.04
C ALA A 208 -16.49 25.02 -0.33
N ILE A 209 -15.98 26.07 0.31
CA ILE A 209 -14.59 26.54 0.17
C ILE A 209 -13.59 25.45 0.60
N THR A 210 -13.91 24.73 1.68
CA THR A 210 -13.07 23.65 2.18
C THR A 210 -13.15 22.43 1.27
N GLU A 211 -14.32 22.16 0.70
CA GLU A 211 -14.53 21.11 -0.30
C GLU A 211 -13.66 21.36 -1.55
N ASP A 212 -13.69 22.58 -2.10
CA ASP A 212 -12.88 23.00 -3.25
C ASP A 212 -11.38 22.89 -2.96
N LYS A 213 -10.97 23.28 -1.74
CA LYS A 213 -9.58 23.14 -1.31
C LYS A 213 -9.13 21.68 -1.29
N ILE A 214 -9.94 20.77 -0.75
CA ILE A 214 -9.66 19.33 -0.74
C ILE A 214 -9.64 18.78 -2.18
N ALA A 215 -10.57 19.21 -3.05
CA ALA A 215 -10.58 18.81 -4.46
C ALA A 215 -9.28 19.22 -5.18
N ASN A 216 -8.80 20.45 -4.94
CA ASN A 216 -7.54 20.94 -5.49
C ASN A 216 -6.33 20.15 -4.97
N TYR A 217 -6.33 19.77 -3.69
CA TYR A 217 -5.27 18.94 -3.12
C TYR A 217 -5.23 17.57 -3.78
N THR A 218 -6.38 16.91 -3.91
CA THR A 218 -6.51 15.63 -4.60
C THR A 218 -6.02 15.73 -6.06
N ALA A 219 -6.44 16.75 -6.80
CA ALA A 219 -6.03 16.96 -8.19
C ALA A 219 -4.51 17.17 -8.32
N SER A 220 -3.91 17.94 -7.40
CA SER A 220 -2.45 18.16 -7.37
C SER A 220 -1.68 16.88 -7.07
N LEU A 221 -2.11 16.08 -6.09
CA LEU A 221 -1.50 14.78 -5.79
C LEU A 221 -1.60 13.82 -6.98
N VAL A 222 -2.77 13.73 -7.62
CA VAL A 222 -2.96 12.93 -8.83
C VAL A 222 -2.01 13.39 -9.95
N LYS A 223 -1.86 14.70 -10.15
CA LYS A 223 -0.93 15.24 -11.15
C LYS A 223 0.53 14.88 -10.85
N LYS A 224 0.94 14.92 -9.57
CA LYS A 224 2.28 14.48 -9.14
C LYS A 224 2.48 12.98 -9.39
N ILE A 225 1.50 12.14 -9.09
CA ILE A 225 1.51 10.69 -9.40
C ILE A 225 1.69 10.45 -10.91
N GLN A 226 0.97 11.19 -11.75
CA GLN A 226 1.08 11.10 -13.20
C GLN A 226 2.46 11.53 -13.71
N ALA A 227 3.07 12.55 -13.10
CA ALA A 227 4.40 13.03 -13.47
C ALA A 227 5.50 11.99 -13.19
N GLU A 228 5.29 11.10 -12.21
CA GLU A 228 6.16 9.95 -11.93
C GLU A 228 5.90 8.75 -12.88
N GLY A 229 5.04 8.92 -13.88
CA GLY A 229 4.72 7.90 -14.87
C GLY A 229 5.85 7.64 -15.87
N LYS A 230 6.27 6.38 -16.00
CA LYS A 230 7.30 5.96 -16.98
C LYS A 230 7.07 4.52 -17.43
N ARG A 231 6.95 4.31 -18.75
CA ARG A 231 6.81 2.97 -19.39
C ARG A 231 5.67 2.13 -18.79
N GLY A 232 4.51 2.76 -18.59
CA GLY A 232 3.33 2.14 -18.00
C GLY A 232 3.36 1.94 -16.47
N LEU A 233 4.43 2.33 -15.77
CA LEU A 233 4.51 2.30 -14.30
C LEU A 233 4.40 3.70 -13.71
N PHE A 234 3.94 3.81 -12.47
CA PHE A 234 3.90 5.08 -11.71
C PHE A 234 4.83 4.99 -10.52
N GLY A 235 5.95 5.74 -10.56
CA GLY A 235 7.06 5.54 -9.65
C GLY A 235 7.81 4.25 -9.99
N ASN A 236 7.41 3.13 -9.38
CA ASN A 236 7.91 1.80 -9.70
C ASN A 236 6.78 0.76 -9.75
N ILE A 237 7.13 -0.52 -9.95
CA ILE A 237 6.16 -1.61 -10.09
C ILE A 237 5.31 -1.82 -8.81
N PHE A 238 5.86 -1.56 -7.63
CA PHE A 238 5.20 -1.77 -6.35
C PHE A 238 4.25 -0.62 -5.97
N SER A 239 4.53 0.60 -6.41
CA SER A 239 3.65 1.76 -6.21
C SER A 239 2.55 1.90 -7.27
N THR A 240 2.69 1.21 -8.39
CA THR A 240 1.76 1.27 -9.53
C THR A 240 0.33 0.86 -9.14
N GLY A 241 0.16 -0.13 -8.26
CA GLY A 241 -1.14 -0.62 -7.85
C GLY A 241 -2.03 0.44 -7.22
N GLU A 242 -1.54 1.11 -6.18
CA GLU A 242 -2.31 2.16 -5.50
C GLU A 242 -2.38 3.44 -6.32
N ALA A 243 -1.34 3.74 -7.11
CA ALA A 243 -1.39 4.83 -8.09
C ALA A 243 -2.55 4.65 -9.07
N MET A 244 -2.77 3.44 -9.59
CA MET A 244 -3.93 3.13 -10.42
C MET A 244 -5.25 3.42 -9.69
N GLN A 245 -5.38 3.01 -8.42
CA GLN A 245 -6.58 3.33 -7.62
C GLN A 245 -6.80 4.85 -7.50
N ALA A 246 -5.74 5.61 -7.23
CA ALA A 246 -5.79 7.07 -7.17
C ALA A 246 -6.05 7.74 -8.53
N LEU A 247 -5.70 7.09 -9.64
CA LEU A 247 -6.04 7.56 -10.98
C LEU A 247 -7.49 7.24 -11.36
N PHE A 248 -8.08 6.15 -10.84
CA PHE A 248 -9.49 5.82 -11.10
C PHE A 248 -10.47 6.87 -10.54
N ILE A 249 -10.11 7.53 -9.44
CA ILE A 249 -10.92 8.61 -8.85
C ILE A 249 -10.82 9.94 -9.60
N SER A 250 -9.83 10.07 -10.51
CA SER A 250 -9.58 11.25 -11.34
C SER A 250 -9.60 10.83 -12.81
N SER A 251 -10.82 10.76 -13.35
CA SER A 251 -11.21 10.13 -14.62
C SER A 251 -10.49 10.61 -15.89
N ASP A 252 -9.61 11.59 -15.80
CA ASP A 252 -8.93 12.19 -16.94
C ASP A 252 -7.76 11.37 -17.49
N TYR A 253 -7.10 10.53 -16.67
CA TYR A 253 -5.86 9.87 -17.08
C TYR A 253 -6.04 8.70 -18.06
N TYR A 254 -6.95 7.78 -17.73
CA TYR A 254 -7.18 6.57 -18.54
C TYR A 254 -8.19 6.77 -19.67
N LYS A 255 -8.55 8.02 -19.98
CA LYS A 255 -9.24 8.37 -21.24
C LYS A 255 -8.45 7.90 -22.47
N ASN A 256 -7.13 7.74 -22.34
CA ASN A 256 -6.28 7.15 -23.37
C ASN A 256 -6.12 5.63 -23.16
N GLU A 257 -6.79 4.84 -24.00
CA GLU A 257 -6.71 3.37 -24.00
C GLU A 257 -5.26 2.84 -24.11
N ALA A 258 -4.38 3.56 -24.80
CA ALA A 258 -2.98 3.16 -24.95
C ALA A 258 -2.23 3.14 -23.62
N ASN A 259 -2.47 4.12 -22.74
CA ASN A 259 -1.84 4.19 -21.42
C ASN A 259 -2.26 3.01 -20.54
N CYS A 260 -3.55 2.67 -20.56
CA CYS A 260 -4.04 1.51 -19.81
C CYS A 260 -3.41 0.20 -20.34
N ARG A 261 -3.39 0.02 -21.66
CA ARG A 261 -2.80 -1.17 -22.28
C ARG A 261 -1.32 -1.31 -21.97
N GLU A 262 -0.57 -0.21 -22.00
CA GLU A 262 0.86 -0.21 -21.63
C GLU A 262 1.05 -0.60 -20.16
N THR A 263 0.28 0.00 -19.24
CA THR A 263 0.34 -0.34 -17.81
C THR A 263 0.04 -1.82 -17.57
N LEU A 264 -1.07 -2.34 -18.09
CA LEU A 264 -1.44 -3.75 -17.90
C LEU A 264 -0.40 -4.70 -18.51
N HIS A 265 0.14 -4.38 -19.69
CA HIS A 265 1.20 -5.17 -20.31
C HIS A 265 2.46 -5.22 -19.44
N THR A 266 2.92 -4.07 -18.92
CA THR A 266 4.10 -4.00 -18.05
C THR A 266 3.86 -4.72 -16.73
N VAL A 267 2.67 -4.60 -16.13
CA VAL A 267 2.31 -5.33 -14.91
C VAL A 267 2.31 -6.84 -15.16
N PHE A 268 1.67 -7.33 -16.23
CA PHE A 268 1.68 -8.76 -16.56
C PHE A 268 3.08 -9.31 -16.82
N TYR A 269 3.93 -8.54 -17.49
CA TYR A 269 5.33 -8.89 -17.64
C TYR A 269 6.00 -9.08 -16.27
N ASN A 270 5.84 -8.14 -15.34
CA ASN A 270 6.42 -8.24 -13.99
C ASN A 270 5.84 -9.40 -13.15
N ILE A 271 4.55 -9.70 -13.31
CA ILE A 271 3.93 -10.90 -12.71
C ILE A 271 4.62 -12.17 -13.23
N SER A 272 4.86 -12.26 -14.54
CA SER A 272 5.55 -13.41 -15.14
C SER A 272 7.01 -13.54 -14.69
N GLN A 273 7.65 -12.42 -14.35
CA GLN A 273 9.01 -12.37 -13.82
C GLN A 273 9.07 -12.51 -12.29
N THR A 274 8.00 -13.02 -11.66
CA THR A 274 7.90 -13.26 -10.21
C THR A 274 8.22 -12.05 -9.32
N ALA A 275 8.05 -10.83 -9.84
CA ALA A 275 8.30 -9.59 -9.09
C ALA A 275 7.39 -9.46 -7.85
N PHE A 276 6.20 -10.08 -7.87
CA PHE A 276 5.22 -10.08 -6.79
C PHE A 276 5.31 -11.36 -5.95
N ASN A 277 6.50 -11.63 -5.41
CA ASN A 277 6.76 -12.75 -4.51
C ASN A 277 6.38 -12.44 -3.04
N LEU A 278 6.23 -11.16 -2.70
CA LEU A 278 5.77 -10.70 -1.38
C LEU A 278 4.24 -10.59 -1.34
N PRO A 279 3.57 -11.18 -0.33
CA PRO A 279 2.11 -11.13 -0.22
C PRO A 279 1.54 -9.72 -0.15
N ILE A 280 2.23 -8.81 0.53
CA ILE A 280 1.80 -7.41 0.66
C ILE A 280 1.88 -6.64 -0.68
N ALA A 281 2.95 -6.85 -1.46
CA ALA A 281 3.10 -6.23 -2.78
C ALA A 281 1.98 -6.68 -3.71
N THR A 282 1.63 -7.96 -3.65
CA THR A 282 0.49 -8.51 -4.36
C THR A 282 -0.84 -7.91 -3.89
N ALA A 283 -1.03 -7.79 -2.59
CA ALA A 283 -2.25 -7.26 -2.00
C ALA A 283 -2.51 -5.80 -2.44
N GLN A 284 -1.47 -5.00 -2.66
CA GLN A 284 -1.63 -3.60 -3.08
C GLN A 284 -1.94 -3.41 -4.56
N ILE A 285 -1.50 -4.33 -5.43
CA ILE A 285 -1.77 -4.22 -6.87
C ILE A 285 -3.09 -4.86 -7.32
N LEU A 286 -3.48 -5.98 -6.71
CA LEU A 286 -4.63 -6.76 -7.18
C LEU A 286 -5.96 -5.99 -7.22
N PRO A 287 -6.32 -5.14 -6.22
CA PRO A 287 -7.57 -4.39 -6.27
C PRO A 287 -7.70 -3.55 -7.55
N ALA A 288 -6.64 -2.84 -7.93
CA ALA A 288 -6.64 -2.00 -9.11
C ALA A 288 -6.77 -2.80 -10.41
N LEU A 289 -6.11 -3.96 -10.49
CA LEU A 289 -6.23 -4.87 -11.64
C LEU A 289 -7.66 -5.41 -11.80
N MET A 290 -8.45 -5.41 -10.73
CA MET A 290 -9.86 -5.79 -10.74
C MET A 290 -10.81 -4.59 -10.73
N GLY A 291 -10.32 -3.39 -11.08
CA GLY A 291 -11.11 -2.17 -11.17
C GLY A 291 -11.66 -1.67 -9.83
N LYS A 292 -11.07 -2.13 -8.71
CA LYS A 292 -11.46 -1.74 -7.35
C LYS A 292 -10.50 -0.73 -6.77
N THR A 293 -10.99 0.01 -5.79
CA THR A 293 -10.23 0.93 -4.96
C THR A 293 -10.52 0.68 -3.48
N TYR A 294 -9.68 1.20 -2.58
CA TYR A 294 -9.98 1.19 -1.15
C TYR A 294 -11.20 2.06 -0.75
N LEU A 295 -11.75 2.87 -1.67
CA LEU A 295 -13.04 3.53 -1.45
C LEU A 295 -14.23 2.58 -1.56
N ASP A 296 -14.06 1.39 -2.14
CA ASP A 296 -15.12 0.39 -2.29
C ASP A 296 -15.35 -0.43 -1.01
N VAL A 297 -14.49 -0.30 0.01
CA VAL A 297 -14.51 -1.12 1.24
C VAL A 297 -15.88 -1.17 1.92
N THR A 298 -16.59 -0.04 2.01
CA THR A 298 -17.90 0.03 2.67
C THR A 298 -19.08 -0.24 1.74
N ASN A 299 -18.84 -0.50 0.45
CA ASN A 299 -19.88 -0.87 -0.49
C ASN A 299 -20.37 -2.29 -0.14
N PRO A 300 -21.67 -2.50 0.14
CA PRO A 300 -22.19 -3.83 0.49
C PRO A 300 -21.96 -4.87 -0.62
N PHE A 301 -21.78 -4.41 -1.86
CA PHE A 301 -21.57 -5.23 -3.04
C PHE A 301 -20.10 -5.23 -3.51
N CYS A 302 -19.11 -4.83 -2.69
CA CYS A 302 -17.73 -4.81 -3.17
C CYS A 302 -17.20 -6.18 -3.59
N SER A 303 -17.72 -7.26 -3.01
CA SER A 303 -17.40 -8.65 -3.37
C SER A 303 -18.27 -9.24 -4.49
N HIS A 304 -19.15 -8.46 -5.13
CA HIS A 304 -19.93 -8.95 -6.27
C HIS A 304 -19.00 -9.30 -7.45
N ASN A 305 -19.33 -10.39 -8.15
CA ASN A 305 -18.51 -11.08 -9.14
C ASN A 305 -17.25 -11.74 -8.55
N PRO A 306 -17.40 -12.69 -7.59
CA PRO A 306 -16.27 -13.43 -7.06
C PRO A 306 -15.62 -14.24 -8.18
N VAL A 307 -14.41 -13.84 -8.55
CA VAL A 307 -13.67 -14.52 -9.61
C VAL A 307 -13.21 -15.88 -9.09
N ARG A 308 -13.50 -16.93 -9.86
CA ARG A 308 -12.99 -18.27 -9.56
C ARG A 308 -11.57 -18.37 -10.10
N PHE A 309 -10.61 -18.40 -9.20
CA PHE A 309 -9.21 -18.65 -9.54
C PHE A 309 -8.88 -20.12 -9.31
N ASN A 310 -8.11 -20.72 -10.22
CA ASN A 310 -7.57 -22.05 -9.98
C ASN A 310 -6.44 -21.92 -8.96
N VAL A 311 -6.75 -22.24 -7.70
CA VAL A 311 -5.74 -22.29 -6.65
C VAL A 311 -4.87 -23.52 -6.91
N SER A 312 -3.63 -23.30 -7.32
CA SER A 312 -2.71 -24.41 -7.56
C SER A 312 -2.34 -25.06 -6.23
N THR A 313 -2.71 -26.33 -6.07
CA THR A 313 -2.26 -27.21 -4.99
C THR A 313 -0.87 -27.77 -5.23
N GLU A 314 -0.14 -27.32 -6.27
CA GLU A 314 1.18 -27.86 -6.56
C GLU A 314 2.12 -27.60 -5.38
N LYS A 315 2.59 -28.73 -4.86
CA LYS A 315 3.75 -28.88 -4.00
C LYS A 315 4.94 -28.23 -4.72
N PRO A 316 5.88 -27.58 -4.02
CA PRO A 316 7.06 -27.03 -4.67
C PRO A 316 7.67 -28.10 -5.56
N ASP A 317 7.83 -27.82 -6.84
CA ASP A 317 8.58 -28.68 -7.73
C ASP A 317 9.93 -28.95 -7.07
N THR A 318 10.24 -30.23 -6.90
CA THR A 318 11.59 -30.68 -6.56
C THR A 318 12.48 -30.26 -7.71
N VAL A 319 13.07 -29.07 -7.60
CA VAL A 319 14.10 -28.61 -8.51
C VAL A 319 15.24 -29.62 -8.40
N THR A 320 15.44 -30.37 -9.48
CA THR A 320 16.65 -31.17 -9.71
C THR A 320 17.85 -30.27 -9.40
N PRO A 321 18.84 -30.69 -8.60
CA PRO A 321 19.99 -29.85 -8.34
C PRO A 321 20.69 -29.57 -9.67
N ALA A 322 20.48 -28.38 -10.22
CA ALA A 322 21.38 -27.81 -11.20
C ALA A 322 22.75 -27.67 -10.53
N ALA A 323 23.81 -27.76 -11.34
CA ALA A 323 25.22 -27.71 -11.00
C ALA A 323 25.55 -26.97 -9.69
N ALA A 324 26.58 -27.44 -8.98
CA ALA A 324 27.07 -26.88 -7.70
C ALA A 324 26.87 -25.36 -7.65
N PRO A 325 26.13 -24.82 -6.66
CA PRO A 325 25.75 -23.42 -6.65
C PRO A 325 27.01 -22.56 -6.70
N LEU A 326 27.11 -21.76 -7.76
CA LEU A 326 28.25 -20.88 -8.01
C LEU A 326 28.33 -19.85 -6.88
N ASP A 327 29.50 -19.71 -6.27
CA ASP A 327 29.77 -18.60 -5.37
C ASP A 327 30.00 -17.31 -6.17
N ILE A 328 29.40 -16.22 -5.70
CA ILE A 328 29.52 -14.89 -6.30
C ILE A 328 30.23 -13.95 -5.33
N LEU A 329 31.03 -13.05 -5.90
CA LEU A 329 31.76 -12.03 -5.15
C LEU A 329 31.02 -10.69 -5.28
N VAL A 330 30.74 -10.08 -4.14
CA VAL A 330 30.00 -8.82 -4.05
C VAL A 330 30.80 -7.80 -3.24
N LYS A 331 30.81 -6.55 -3.69
CA LYS A 331 31.36 -5.42 -2.95
C LYS A 331 30.28 -4.85 -2.06
N TYR A 332 30.53 -4.77 -0.77
CA TYR A 332 29.59 -4.26 0.22
C TYR A 332 30.18 -3.07 0.95
N SER A 333 29.39 -2.01 1.11
CA SER A 333 29.81 -0.80 1.81
C SER A 333 28.74 -0.25 2.74
N VAL A 334 29.18 0.39 3.82
CA VAL A 334 28.36 1.15 4.75
C VAL A 334 28.87 2.58 4.76
N ARG A 335 27.99 3.54 4.47
CA ARG A 335 28.30 4.96 4.40
C ARG A 335 27.51 5.72 5.46
N VAL A 336 28.24 6.38 6.37
CA VAL A 336 27.66 7.34 7.34
C VAL A 336 28.24 8.72 7.06
N ASN A 337 29.45 8.97 7.56
CA ASN A 337 30.31 10.08 7.15
C ASN A 337 31.46 9.53 6.30
N ASP A 338 32.18 8.55 6.87
CA ASP A 338 33.16 7.75 6.15
C ASP A 338 32.50 6.51 5.52
N THR A 339 33.20 5.90 4.55
CA THR A 339 32.75 4.67 3.89
C THR A 339 33.60 3.49 4.33
N SER A 340 32.99 2.55 5.05
CA SER A 340 33.59 1.24 5.32
C SER A 340 33.19 0.27 4.21
N HIS A 341 34.14 -0.46 3.64
CA HIS A 341 33.87 -1.40 2.56
C HIS A 341 34.54 -2.75 2.80
N THR A 342 33.97 -3.79 2.21
CA THR A 342 34.51 -5.15 2.24
C THR A 342 34.00 -5.91 1.03
N GLU A 343 34.73 -6.95 0.64
CA GLU A 343 34.24 -7.95 -0.31
C GLU A 343 33.73 -9.17 0.44
N VAL A 344 32.58 -9.68 0.02
CA VAL A 344 31.96 -10.89 0.58
C VAL A 344 31.64 -11.86 -0.54
N THR A 345 31.88 -13.14 -0.25
CA THR A 345 31.49 -14.25 -1.10
C THR A 345 30.21 -14.86 -0.55
N VAL A 346 29.17 -14.95 -1.38
CA VAL A 346 27.89 -15.57 -1.04
C VAL A 346 27.48 -16.51 -2.17
N ARG A 347 26.49 -17.38 -1.93
CA ARG A 347 25.99 -18.27 -2.98
C ARG A 347 25.17 -17.48 -4.00
N ALA A 348 25.22 -17.87 -5.27
CA ALA A 348 24.29 -17.37 -6.28
C ALA A 348 22.83 -17.58 -5.82
N GLY A 349 22.01 -16.55 -5.98
CA GLY A 349 20.63 -16.53 -5.48
C GLY A 349 20.47 -16.00 -4.05
N SER A 350 21.56 -15.70 -3.33
CA SER A 350 21.49 -14.98 -2.06
C SER A 350 20.87 -13.59 -2.22
N VAL A 351 20.30 -13.09 -1.12
CA VAL A 351 19.70 -11.75 -1.07
C VAL A 351 20.63 -10.75 -0.38
N PHE A 352 20.35 -9.45 -0.52
CA PHE A 352 21.13 -8.38 0.08
C PHE A 352 21.35 -8.58 1.60
N LEU A 353 20.34 -9.09 2.31
CA LEU A 353 20.43 -9.39 3.74
C LEU A 353 21.47 -10.48 4.05
N ASP A 354 21.69 -11.44 3.16
CA ASP A 354 22.74 -12.46 3.33
C ASP A 354 24.13 -11.85 3.19
N VAL A 355 24.31 -10.89 2.27
CA VAL A 355 25.54 -10.09 2.13
C VAL A 355 25.80 -9.31 3.42
N MET A 356 24.77 -8.64 3.98
CA MET A 356 24.89 -7.91 5.26
C MET A 356 25.34 -8.86 6.39
N LYS A 357 24.72 -10.05 6.51
CA LYS A 357 25.10 -11.06 7.50
C LYS A 357 26.54 -11.56 7.29
N ALA A 358 26.96 -11.78 6.05
CA ALA A 358 28.32 -12.19 5.72
C ALA A 358 29.35 -11.11 6.08
N ALA A 359 29.03 -9.84 5.80
CA ALA A 359 29.88 -8.69 6.15
C ALA A 359 30.00 -8.54 7.68
N GLN A 360 28.89 -8.66 8.41
CA GLN A 360 28.88 -8.62 9.88
C GLN A 360 29.75 -9.73 10.47
N LYS A 361 29.71 -10.96 9.94
CA LYS A 361 30.58 -12.06 10.39
C LYS A 361 32.06 -11.77 10.17
N LYS A 362 32.40 -11.05 9.10
CA LYS A 362 33.78 -10.69 8.77
C LYS A 362 34.31 -9.55 9.64
N ASN A 363 33.48 -8.57 9.96
CA ASN A 363 33.81 -7.50 10.90
C ASN A 363 32.54 -6.94 11.56
N GLU A 364 32.26 -7.39 12.77
CA GLU A 364 31.07 -6.99 13.52
C GLU A 364 31.10 -5.50 13.87
N THR A 365 32.26 -4.96 14.24
CA THR A 365 32.38 -3.55 14.63
C THR A 365 31.93 -2.60 13.51
N LEU A 366 32.34 -2.89 12.27
CA LEU A 366 32.05 -2.03 11.10
C LEU A 366 30.73 -2.36 10.41
N PHE A 367 30.24 -3.60 10.49
CA PHE A 367 29.10 -4.06 9.70
C PHE A 367 27.95 -4.63 10.54
N ARG A 368 27.96 -4.47 11.87
CA ARG A 368 26.79 -4.81 12.69
C ARG A 368 25.56 -4.03 12.24
N PHE A 369 24.42 -4.70 12.26
CA PHE A 369 23.14 -4.08 11.97
C PHE A 369 22.03 -4.74 12.80
N THR A 370 20.90 -4.04 12.92
CA THR A 370 19.67 -4.60 13.49
C THR A 370 18.55 -4.50 12.47
N VAL A 371 17.64 -5.47 12.53
CA VAL A 371 16.42 -5.47 11.72
C VAL A 371 15.20 -5.62 12.60
N GLU A 372 14.07 -5.10 12.13
CA GLU A 372 12.75 -5.36 12.69
C GLU A 372 11.87 -6.04 11.65
N GLU A 373 11.12 -7.06 12.08
CA GLU A 373 10.25 -7.82 11.18
C GLU A 373 8.96 -7.04 10.90
N THR A 374 8.68 -6.77 9.62
CA THR A 374 7.49 -6.03 9.17
C THR A 374 6.63 -6.86 8.23
N SER A 375 5.49 -6.34 7.78
CA SER A 375 4.69 -6.97 6.73
C SER A 375 5.41 -7.03 5.37
N TRP A 376 6.47 -6.23 5.18
CA TRP A 376 7.35 -6.24 4.01
C TRP A 376 8.61 -7.09 4.20
N GLY A 377 8.75 -7.75 5.36
CA GLY A 377 9.95 -8.48 5.76
C GLY A 377 10.89 -7.66 6.65
N PRO A 378 12.15 -8.10 6.82
CA PRO A 378 13.15 -7.46 7.67
C PRO A 378 13.51 -6.05 7.20
N TYR A 379 13.18 -5.05 8.02
CA TYR A 379 13.52 -3.65 7.81
C TYR A 379 14.77 -3.28 8.61
N VAL A 380 15.78 -2.69 7.97
CA VAL A 380 17.06 -2.32 8.61
C VAL A 380 16.85 -1.09 9.49
N THR A 381 16.96 -1.26 10.80
CA THR A 381 16.69 -0.20 11.80
C THR A 381 17.95 0.47 12.33
N SER A 382 19.06 -0.25 12.40
CA SER A 382 20.35 0.34 12.77
C SER A 382 21.51 -0.31 12.04
N VAL A 383 22.58 0.45 11.82
CA VAL A 383 23.88 -0.03 11.34
C VAL A 383 24.96 0.67 12.16
N GLN A 384 26.01 -0.05 12.57
CA GLN A 384 27.05 0.46 13.48
C GLN A 384 26.50 1.03 14.81
N GLY A 385 25.30 0.62 15.22
CA GLY A 385 24.62 1.15 16.42
C GLY A 385 23.89 2.48 16.21
N ILE A 386 23.93 3.06 15.01
CA ILE A 386 23.19 4.28 14.68
C ILE A 386 21.79 3.87 14.23
N ARG A 387 20.78 4.25 15.03
CA ARG A 387 19.37 3.89 14.79
C ARG A 387 18.66 4.97 13.99
N ALA A 388 17.89 4.55 12.98
CA ALA A 388 16.97 5.39 12.24
C ALA A 388 15.88 5.99 13.15
N SER A 389 15.39 7.19 12.80
CA SER A 389 14.43 7.94 13.61
C SER A 389 13.41 8.67 12.73
N SER A 390 12.12 8.40 12.96
CA SER A 390 11.03 9.11 12.27
C SER A 390 11.02 10.60 12.59
N ASN A 391 11.29 10.95 13.85
CA ASN A 391 11.32 12.35 14.30
C ASN A 391 12.46 13.11 13.63
N ASP A 392 13.65 12.50 13.54
CA ASP A 392 14.82 13.10 12.88
C ASP A 392 14.81 12.93 11.35
N ARG A 393 13.79 12.24 10.82
CA ARG A 393 13.62 11.90 9.40
C ARG A 393 14.84 11.21 8.82
N THR A 394 15.39 10.24 9.55
CA THR A 394 16.59 9.50 9.16
C THR A 394 16.30 8.02 8.91
N TYR A 395 16.99 7.42 7.96
CA TYR A 395 16.83 6.01 7.61
C TYR A 395 18.08 5.41 6.95
N TRP A 396 18.08 4.08 6.82
CA TRP A 396 19.11 3.34 6.10
C TRP A 396 18.65 3.03 4.68
N LYS A 397 19.22 3.75 3.72
CA LYS A 397 18.95 3.59 2.28
C LYS A 397 19.78 2.43 1.73
N LEU A 398 19.12 1.51 1.03
CA LEU A 398 19.78 0.40 0.35
C LEU A 398 20.02 0.75 -1.12
N LEU A 399 21.24 0.56 -1.59
CA LEU A 399 21.61 0.83 -2.98
C LEU A 399 22.34 -0.37 -3.59
N SER A 400 22.14 -0.56 -4.89
CA SER A 400 22.99 -1.42 -5.73
C SER A 400 23.49 -0.59 -6.90
N ASN A 401 24.80 -0.64 -7.13
CA ASN A 401 25.49 0.07 -8.21
C ASN A 401 25.17 1.58 -8.23
N GLY A 402 25.07 2.17 -7.02
CA GLY A 402 24.76 3.59 -6.82
C GLY A 402 23.28 3.98 -6.98
N GLN A 403 22.39 3.02 -7.28
CA GLN A 403 20.96 3.26 -7.46
C GLN A 403 20.15 2.74 -6.27
N PRO A 404 19.15 3.48 -5.78
CA PRO A 404 18.25 3.00 -4.73
C PRO A 404 17.52 1.72 -5.15
N LEU A 405 17.40 0.76 -4.23
CA LEU A 405 16.67 -0.47 -4.48
C LEU A 405 15.15 -0.26 -4.40
N SER A 406 14.42 -0.91 -5.30
CA SER A 406 12.94 -1.00 -5.23
C SER A 406 12.44 -2.15 -4.34
N GLN A 407 13.35 -2.90 -3.71
CA GLN A 407 13.04 -4.08 -2.89
C GLN A 407 13.82 -4.02 -1.57
N GLY A 408 13.27 -4.64 -0.53
CA GLY A 408 13.92 -4.76 0.77
C GLY A 408 15.13 -5.69 0.76
N ALA A 409 15.90 -5.66 1.86
CA ALA A 409 17.14 -6.43 1.98
C ALA A 409 16.92 -7.95 1.84
N ALA A 410 15.77 -8.47 2.29
CA ALA A 410 15.45 -9.88 2.21
C ALA A 410 14.85 -10.33 0.86
N SER A 411 14.64 -9.41 -0.09
CA SER A 411 13.97 -9.70 -1.37
C SER A 411 14.86 -9.42 -2.58
N HIS A 412 15.76 -8.44 -2.47
CA HIS A 412 16.69 -8.13 -3.55
C HIS A 412 17.76 -9.21 -3.69
N VAL A 413 17.64 -10.04 -4.73
CA VAL A 413 18.64 -11.05 -5.11
C VAL A 413 19.87 -10.35 -5.71
N VAL A 414 21.04 -10.63 -5.17
CA VAL A 414 22.30 -9.97 -5.56
C VAL A 414 22.97 -10.71 -6.71
N GLN A 415 23.72 -9.97 -7.54
CA GLN A 415 24.44 -10.49 -8.69
C GLN A 415 25.95 -10.43 -8.47
N ASN A 416 26.69 -11.25 -9.21
CA ASN A 416 28.15 -11.24 -9.15
C ASN A 416 28.72 -9.89 -9.60
N GLY A 417 29.63 -9.33 -8.81
CA GLY A 417 30.26 -8.04 -9.08
C GLY A 417 29.43 -6.81 -8.65
N ASP A 418 28.25 -7.00 -8.06
CA ASP A 418 27.44 -5.89 -7.55
C ASP A 418 28.21 -5.04 -6.55
N ASN A 419 27.99 -3.72 -6.61
CA ASN A 419 28.43 -2.77 -5.60
C ASN A 419 27.26 -2.34 -4.73
N LEU A 420 27.10 -3.03 -3.60
CA LEU A 420 26.04 -2.81 -2.63
C LEU A 420 26.44 -1.78 -1.59
N GLU A 421 25.52 -0.89 -1.24
CA GLU A 421 25.75 0.15 -0.24
C GLU A 421 24.55 0.27 0.70
N VAL A 422 24.83 0.41 2.00
CA VAL A 422 23.87 0.84 3.01
C VAL A 422 24.27 2.24 3.47
N ARG A 423 23.44 3.23 3.15
CA ARG A 423 23.75 4.65 3.35
C ARG A 423 22.84 5.27 4.40
N TRP A 424 23.44 5.92 5.38
CA TRP A 424 22.72 6.80 6.30
C TRP A 424 22.16 8.00 5.54
N SER A 425 20.84 8.14 5.53
CA SER A 425 20.13 9.10 4.69
C SER A 425 19.08 9.86 5.49
N LYS A 426 18.68 11.02 4.97
CA LYS A 426 17.54 11.80 5.48
C LYS A 426 16.45 11.87 4.42
N TYR A 427 15.20 12.05 4.84
CA TYR A 427 14.09 12.37 3.93
C TYR A 427 14.16 13.80 3.41
#